data_AF-A0A7V7BPW7-F1
#
_entry.id   AF-A0A7V7BPW7-F1
#
_cell.length_a   1.000
_cell.length_b   1.000
_cell.length_c   1.000
_cell.angle_alpha   90.00
_cell.angle_beta   90.00
_cell.angle_gamma   90.00
#
_symmetry.space_group_name_H-M   'P 1'
#
loop_
_entity.id
_entity.type
_entity.pdbx_description
1 polymer ?
#
loop_
_entity_poly.entity_id
_entity_poly.type
_entity_poly.pdbx_seq_one_letter_code
_entity_poly.pdbx_strand_id
1 'polypeptide(L)'
;MRLTLFRIGICLLVPSIPSFSLAATISTAVGNGADVEMREPGNDRLNGTSMNTRTSGAGDRNEIIGLRFDLSGYVPAQVSNVSLTLISYRTNDQVRQVHVYGVTEGATSGTGKFNTATWSEEGLEEFGDLPGLEVTDGDFLTQSINSNSVTFLGALTFPVTPEGGTLVFTNAALTSFVQSHTGKLVMLLLAAGNTSSGQSRFATREATATATGVLTGSGGAFAPRLDFAGEGIVDGGLRFTNIWLTEDGIVAAGEGGTSLGDYAILSAPDLTVPAASWAALATNSFDAAGSFVFTNPVQFNEGARFFRVLEVDRPINFDHVGFAGVAGTLTGGAGGPTQTVSSSAQFISAVTATGPRVVQVSGQIDLNGSGTGSVNIQSDKTIVGLGTNATVLGQLQISGRSNVIIRNLIISNNGEAESLDGVRIVNGSHHIWVDHCTFVDCGDGELDNTVGADYITISWCKFYYTRDNGHNFVNLIAASDFDSGNYRITFHHNWYSTMCRQRMPMSRYGTVHLFNNFYNSPGNGYCSNARTNAQFLSEHNVYRDVRDPIFKESNGRIRTVGNLYQNCTGRIDPGTDVLDPILTPPPYPYNLDPADLVPFIVTNNAGAGKGPFAP
;
A
#
# COMPACT_ATOMS: atom_id res chain seq x y z
N MET A 1 -7.68 -5.63 2.92
CA MET A 1 -8.18 -4.24 2.98
C MET A 1 -9.71 -4.23 2.94
N ARG A 2 -10.37 -4.14 4.10
CA ARG A 2 -11.84 -4.04 4.24
C ARG A 2 -12.22 -2.57 4.37
N LEU A 3 -13.24 -2.10 3.63
CA LEU A 3 -13.54 -0.66 3.47
C LEU A 3 -15.04 -0.36 3.69
N THR A 4 -15.35 0.65 4.51
CA THR A 4 -16.72 1.16 4.74
C THR A 4 -16.75 2.69 4.67
N LEU A 5 -17.82 3.31 4.13
CA LEU A 5 -17.91 4.73 3.74
C LEU A 5 -19.21 5.41 4.22
N PHE A 6 -19.18 6.68 4.69
CA PHE A 6 -20.41 7.47 5.01
C PHE A 6 -20.22 9.01 4.91
N ARG A 7 -21.32 9.79 4.80
CA ARG A 7 -21.39 11.28 4.61
C ARG A 7 -22.12 12.00 5.75
N ILE A 8 -21.63 13.16 6.22
CA ILE A 8 -22.40 14.05 7.12
C ILE A 8 -22.57 15.44 6.53
N GLY A 9 -23.82 15.89 6.39
CA GLY A 9 -24.19 17.28 6.15
C GLY A 9 -25.04 17.79 7.30
N ILE A 10 -24.68 18.93 7.90
CA ILE A 10 -25.48 19.56 8.96
C ILE A 10 -26.80 20.05 8.34
N CYS A 11 -27.89 19.35 8.62
CA CYS A 11 -29.24 19.91 8.53
C CYS A 11 -30.14 19.26 9.59
N LEU A 12 -30.99 20.10 10.19
CA LEU A 12 -31.79 19.89 11.40
C LEU A 12 -32.73 18.68 11.38
N LEU A 13 -32.93 18.09 12.57
CA LEU A 13 -34.13 17.40 13.09
C LEU A 13 -34.83 16.38 12.16
N VAL A 14 -34.48 15.09 12.29
CA VAL A 14 -35.45 13.97 12.12
C VAL A 14 -35.05 12.79 13.05
N PRO A 15 -35.95 12.24 13.88
CA PRO A 15 -35.74 10.95 14.52
C PRO A 15 -36.04 9.85 13.50
N SER A 16 -35.09 8.93 13.30
CA SER A 16 -35.02 7.88 12.25
C SER A 16 -34.60 8.37 10.87
N ILE A 17 -33.38 8.00 10.48
CA ILE A 17 -32.83 8.10 9.12
C ILE A 17 -32.88 6.69 8.50
N PRO A 18 -33.17 6.55 7.19
CA PRO A 18 -33.47 5.27 6.54
C PRO A 18 -32.24 4.35 6.51
N SER A 19 -32.47 3.03 6.54
CA SER A 19 -31.50 2.02 6.17
C SER A 19 -30.96 2.31 4.77
N PHE A 20 -29.68 2.66 4.66
CA PHE A 20 -29.00 2.84 3.38
C PHE A 20 -28.68 1.46 2.79
N SER A 21 -29.31 1.08 1.67
CA SER A 21 -28.86 -0.09 0.89
C SER A 21 -27.62 0.29 0.10
N LEU A 22 -26.46 -0.27 0.42
CA LEU A 22 -25.27 -0.12 -0.40
C LEU A 22 -25.39 -1.08 -1.60
N ALA A 23 -25.44 -0.55 -2.82
CA ALA A 23 -25.23 -1.36 -4.02
C ALA A 23 -23.75 -1.76 -4.09
N ALA A 24 -23.46 -3.04 -4.30
CA ALA A 24 -22.11 -3.55 -4.47
C ALA A 24 -21.84 -3.88 -5.94
N THR A 25 -20.59 -3.73 -6.37
CA THR A 25 -20.16 -3.98 -7.75
C THR A 25 -18.87 -4.79 -7.74
N ILE A 26 -18.83 -5.90 -8.48
CA ILE A 26 -17.64 -6.75 -8.66
C ILE A 26 -17.34 -6.82 -10.15
N SER A 27 -16.13 -6.47 -10.57
CA SER A 27 -15.73 -6.54 -11.99
C SER A 27 -14.71 -7.64 -12.26
N THR A 28 -14.54 -8.01 -13.52
CA THR A 28 -13.47 -8.91 -13.95
C THR A 28 -12.06 -8.30 -13.86
N ALA A 29 -11.92 -7.08 -13.31
CA ALA A 29 -10.63 -6.40 -13.13
C ALA A 29 -10.15 -6.39 -11.67
N VAL A 30 -10.95 -6.89 -10.72
CA VAL A 30 -10.66 -6.85 -9.28
C VAL A 30 -10.58 -8.27 -8.73
N GLY A 31 -9.49 -8.58 -8.01
CA GLY A 31 -9.27 -9.89 -7.36
C GLY A 31 -8.16 -10.72 -8.02
N ASN A 32 -7.69 -11.76 -7.33
CA ASN A 32 -6.58 -12.62 -7.76
C ASN A 32 -7.00 -13.71 -8.77
N GLY A 33 -8.17 -13.57 -9.38
CA GLY A 33 -8.71 -14.53 -10.35
C GLY A 33 -9.94 -14.03 -11.11
N ALA A 34 -10.18 -12.73 -11.21
CA ALA A 34 -11.24 -12.21 -12.04
C ALA A 34 -10.69 -12.00 -13.46
N ASP A 35 -11.27 -12.65 -14.46
CA ASP A 35 -10.67 -12.86 -15.79
C ASP A 35 -11.75 -12.79 -16.88
N VAL A 36 -11.35 -12.37 -18.08
CA VAL A 36 -12.17 -12.31 -19.29
C VAL A 36 -11.38 -12.80 -20.50
N GLU A 37 -11.82 -13.91 -21.11
CA GLU A 37 -11.17 -14.46 -22.31
C GLU A 37 -12.19 -14.72 -23.42
N MET A 38 -11.76 -14.54 -24.67
CA MET A 38 -12.48 -14.97 -25.87
C MET A 38 -11.81 -16.19 -26.47
N ARG A 39 -12.60 -17.16 -26.92
CA ARG A 39 -12.07 -18.33 -27.64
C ARG A 39 -12.83 -18.70 -28.90
N GLU A 40 -12.09 -19.15 -29.92
CA GLU A 40 -12.58 -19.65 -31.21
C GLU A 40 -12.00 -21.07 -31.47
N PRO A 41 -12.77 -22.03 -32.03
CA PRO A 41 -12.24 -23.33 -32.43
C PRO A 41 -11.10 -23.22 -33.45
N GLY A 42 -9.99 -23.89 -33.18
CA GLY A 42 -8.89 -24.04 -34.14
C GLY A 42 -7.93 -22.85 -34.29
N ASN A 43 -8.00 -21.83 -33.42
CA ASN A 43 -7.06 -20.71 -33.42
C ASN A 43 -6.10 -20.78 -32.22
N ASP A 44 -4.79 -20.82 -32.48
CA ASP A 44 -3.75 -20.61 -31.47
C ASP A 44 -3.68 -19.11 -31.13
N ARG A 45 -3.32 -18.76 -29.89
CA ARG A 45 -3.29 -17.40 -29.30
C ARG A 45 -2.49 -16.33 -30.05
N LEU A 46 -2.91 -15.94 -31.25
CA LEU A 46 -2.16 -15.00 -32.07
C LEU A 46 -3.10 -13.95 -32.65
N ASN A 47 -3.38 -12.92 -31.84
CA ASN A 47 -3.38 -11.53 -32.29
C ASN A 47 -3.46 -10.55 -31.11
N GLY A 48 -2.29 -10.13 -30.60
CA GLY A 48 -2.08 -8.81 -29.99
C GLY A 48 -2.77 -8.50 -28.65
N THR A 49 -2.02 -7.88 -27.75
CA THR A 49 -2.34 -7.55 -26.34
C THR A 49 -3.42 -6.47 -26.13
N SER A 50 -4.45 -6.38 -26.97
CA SER A 50 -5.50 -5.34 -26.86
C SER A 50 -6.83 -5.73 -27.53
N MET A 51 -7.22 -7.01 -27.51
CA MET A 51 -8.50 -7.42 -28.09
C MET A 51 -9.64 -7.28 -27.08
N ASN A 52 -10.66 -6.55 -27.49
CA ASN A 52 -11.97 -6.50 -26.87
C ASN A 52 -12.73 -7.83 -27.11
N THR A 53 -13.65 -8.25 -26.24
CA THR A 53 -14.36 -9.53 -26.39
C THR A 53 -15.47 -9.45 -27.43
N ARG A 54 -15.81 -10.59 -28.06
CA ARG A 54 -16.93 -10.69 -29.00
C ARG A 54 -17.63 -12.04 -28.97
N THR A 55 -18.89 -12.05 -29.39
CA THR A 55 -19.65 -13.27 -29.75
C THR A 55 -20.12 -13.15 -31.20
N SER A 56 -20.13 -14.25 -31.94
CA SER A 56 -20.63 -14.31 -33.32
C SER A 56 -21.56 -15.49 -33.57
N GLY A 57 -22.46 -15.33 -34.54
CA GLY A 57 -23.44 -16.36 -34.93
C GLY A 57 -23.63 -16.48 -36.44
N ALA A 58 -24.18 -17.63 -36.84
CA ALA A 58 -24.43 -18.16 -38.19
C ALA A 58 -23.23 -18.85 -38.88
N GLY A 59 -23.04 -20.15 -38.61
CA GLY A 59 -22.41 -21.12 -39.51
C GLY A 59 -20.89 -21.09 -39.66
N ASP A 60 -20.21 -20.02 -39.26
CA ASP A 60 -18.79 -19.86 -39.60
C ASP A 60 -17.82 -20.05 -38.41
N ARG A 61 -18.23 -19.75 -37.15
CA ARG A 61 -17.34 -19.75 -35.96
C ARG A 61 -18.12 -19.90 -34.64
N ASN A 62 -17.63 -20.73 -33.71
CA ASN A 62 -18.09 -20.70 -32.30
C ASN A 62 -17.23 -19.69 -31.55
N GLU A 63 -17.80 -18.60 -31.04
CA GLU A 63 -17.07 -17.62 -30.24
C GLU A 63 -17.73 -17.45 -28.89
N ILE A 64 -17.04 -17.90 -27.83
CA ILE A 64 -17.49 -17.82 -26.46
C ILE A 64 -16.64 -16.81 -25.69
N ILE A 65 -17.31 -16.03 -24.85
CA ILE A 65 -16.64 -15.17 -23.86
C ILE A 65 -16.78 -15.85 -22.50
N GLY A 66 -15.65 -16.18 -21.87
CA GLY A 66 -15.60 -16.59 -20.48
C GLY A 66 -15.41 -15.38 -19.57
N LEU A 67 -16.27 -15.23 -18.56
CA LEU A 67 -16.16 -14.21 -17.52
C LEU A 67 -16.02 -14.93 -16.17
N ARG A 68 -15.01 -14.60 -15.38
CA ARG A 68 -14.90 -15.04 -13.99
C ARG A 68 -14.86 -13.86 -13.04
N PHE A 69 -15.66 -13.94 -12.00
CA PHE A 69 -15.79 -12.94 -10.95
C PHE A 69 -15.30 -13.52 -9.63
N ASP A 70 -14.47 -12.74 -8.93
CA ASP A 70 -14.01 -13.07 -7.58
C ASP A 70 -14.95 -12.44 -6.54
N LEU A 71 -15.76 -13.28 -5.91
CA LEU A 71 -16.67 -12.95 -4.83
C LEU A 71 -16.03 -13.15 -3.45
N SER A 72 -14.70 -13.23 -3.36
CA SER A 72 -13.98 -13.21 -2.09
C SER A 72 -14.33 -11.94 -1.31
N GLY A 73 -14.87 -12.11 -0.10
CA GLY A 73 -15.43 -11.02 0.71
C GLY A 73 -16.96 -10.93 0.70
N TYR A 74 -17.64 -11.66 -0.17
CA TYR A 74 -19.11 -11.70 -0.23
C TYR A 74 -19.65 -13.05 0.26
N VAL A 75 -20.90 -13.05 0.70
CA VAL A 75 -21.70 -14.25 1.01
C VAL A 75 -22.69 -14.45 -0.14
N PRO A 76 -22.40 -15.33 -1.12
CA PRO A 76 -23.24 -15.47 -2.31
C PRO A 76 -24.70 -15.75 -1.96
N ALA A 77 -24.98 -16.60 -0.97
CA ALA A 77 -26.35 -16.90 -0.51
C ALA A 77 -27.18 -15.69 -0.04
N GLN A 78 -26.53 -14.56 0.28
CA GLN A 78 -27.19 -13.35 0.78
C GLN A 78 -27.28 -12.23 -0.27
N VAL A 79 -26.71 -12.40 -1.46
CA VAL A 79 -26.81 -11.37 -2.50
C VAL A 79 -28.24 -11.32 -3.06
N SER A 80 -28.74 -10.11 -3.33
CA SER A 80 -30.04 -9.90 -3.97
C SER A 80 -29.89 -9.10 -5.27
N ASN A 81 -30.79 -9.37 -6.23
CA ASN A 81 -30.90 -8.61 -7.49
C ASN A 81 -29.57 -8.49 -8.24
N VAL A 82 -28.95 -9.64 -8.54
CA VAL A 82 -27.72 -9.68 -9.32
C VAL A 82 -28.03 -9.28 -10.76
N SER A 83 -27.27 -8.33 -11.28
CA SER A 83 -27.28 -7.96 -12.69
C SER A 83 -25.88 -8.01 -13.28
N LEU A 84 -25.75 -8.46 -14.52
CA LEU A 84 -24.50 -8.46 -15.28
C LEU A 84 -24.49 -7.23 -16.19
N THR A 85 -23.50 -6.37 -16.00
CA THR A 85 -23.31 -5.17 -16.81
C THR A 85 -22.12 -5.31 -17.76
N LEU A 86 -22.36 -4.99 -19.03
CA LEU A 86 -21.41 -5.01 -20.14
C LEU A 86 -21.32 -3.63 -20.79
N ILE A 87 -20.17 -3.30 -21.38
CA ILE A 87 -19.97 -2.04 -22.13
C ILE A 87 -19.73 -2.38 -23.59
N SER A 88 -20.47 -1.74 -24.49
CA SER A 88 -20.33 -1.93 -25.94
C SER A 88 -19.00 -1.32 -26.40
N TYR A 89 -18.04 -2.16 -26.80
CA TYR A 89 -16.72 -1.70 -27.23
C TYR A 89 -16.78 -0.91 -28.54
N ARG A 90 -17.76 -1.23 -29.39
CA ARG A 90 -18.06 -0.53 -30.64
C ARG A 90 -19.57 -0.39 -30.80
N THR A 91 -20.01 0.44 -31.73
CA THR A 91 -21.42 0.51 -32.10
C THR A 91 -21.89 -0.86 -32.59
N ASN A 92 -22.95 -1.35 -31.95
CA ASN A 92 -23.72 -2.45 -32.42
C ASN A 92 -24.89 -1.92 -33.27
N ASP A 93 -24.89 -2.25 -34.55
CA ASP A 93 -25.75 -1.68 -35.59
C ASP A 93 -27.04 -2.46 -35.83
N GLN A 94 -27.19 -3.64 -35.21
CA GLN A 94 -28.33 -4.55 -35.41
C GLN A 94 -28.80 -5.11 -34.07
N VAL A 95 -30.09 -5.41 -33.91
CA VAL A 95 -30.56 -6.13 -32.71
C VAL A 95 -30.01 -7.56 -32.72
N ARG A 96 -29.40 -7.98 -31.60
CA ARG A 96 -28.75 -9.30 -31.45
C ARG A 96 -29.21 -9.98 -30.18
N GLN A 97 -29.08 -11.29 -30.10
CA GLN A 97 -29.32 -12.04 -28.88
C GLN A 97 -28.01 -12.60 -28.33
N VAL A 98 -27.78 -12.42 -27.02
CA VAL A 98 -26.65 -13.01 -26.30
C VAL A 98 -27.22 -13.93 -25.23
N HIS A 99 -26.80 -15.18 -25.24
CA HIS A 99 -27.15 -16.18 -24.23
C HIS A 99 -26.14 -16.13 -23.10
N VAL A 100 -26.63 -16.22 -21.87
CA VAL A 100 -25.82 -16.22 -20.65
C VAL A 100 -25.95 -17.57 -19.97
N TYR A 101 -24.81 -18.23 -19.74
CA TYR A 101 -24.73 -19.50 -19.04
C TYR A 101 -23.89 -19.35 -17.78
N GLY A 102 -24.33 -19.95 -16.67
CA GLY A 102 -23.53 -20.07 -15.46
C GLY A 102 -22.81 -21.42 -15.46
N VAL A 103 -21.50 -21.43 -15.22
CA VAL A 103 -20.71 -22.67 -15.16
C VAL A 103 -20.81 -23.25 -13.76
N THR A 104 -21.17 -24.53 -13.66
CA THR A 104 -21.30 -25.25 -12.40
C THR A 104 -19.97 -25.25 -11.67
N GLU A 105 -19.99 -25.00 -10.36
CA GLU A 105 -18.78 -24.98 -9.55
C GLU A 105 -18.03 -26.32 -9.63
N GLY A 106 -16.71 -26.25 -9.82
CA GLY A 106 -15.86 -27.42 -9.94
C GLY A 106 -15.92 -28.10 -11.30
N ALA A 107 -16.77 -27.63 -12.22
CA ALA A 107 -16.81 -28.15 -13.59
C ALA A 107 -15.42 -28.04 -14.23
N THR A 108 -15.00 -29.13 -14.85
CA THR A 108 -13.77 -29.19 -15.62
C THR A 108 -14.02 -28.73 -17.05
N SER A 109 -12.96 -28.30 -17.70
CA SER A 109 -12.93 -28.10 -19.14
C SER A 109 -13.02 -29.45 -19.87
N GLY A 110 -13.51 -29.48 -21.11
CA GLY A 110 -13.62 -30.69 -21.92
C GLY A 110 -12.28 -31.37 -22.20
N THR A 111 -11.18 -30.61 -22.19
CA THR A 111 -9.80 -31.14 -22.24
C THR A 111 -9.30 -31.67 -20.89
N GLY A 112 -9.99 -31.36 -19.80
CA GLY A 112 -9.58 -31.66 -18.43
C GLY A 112 -8.45 -30.78 -17.88
N LYS A 113 -7.96 -29.78 -18.64
CA LYS A 113 -6.81 -28.94 -18.28
C LYS A 113 -7.09 -28.00 -17.11
N PHE A 114 -8.29 -27.42 -17.08
CA PHE A 114 -8.69 -26.48 -16.04
C PHE A 114 -10.05 -26.84 -15.42
N ASN A 115 -10.32 -26.31 -14.24
CA ASN A 115 -11.66 -26.24 -13.67
C ASN A 115 -11.98 -24.78 -13.31
N THR A 116 -13.20 -24.52 -12.83
CA THR A 116 -13.63 -23.16 -12.46
C THR A 116 -12.72 -22.47 -11.43
N ALA A 117 -11.98 -23.23 -10.60
CA ALA A 117 -11.05 -22.72 -9.60
C ALA A 117 -9.61 -22.54 -10.12
N THR A 118 -9.16 -23.34 -11.09
CA THR A 118 -7.76 -23.37 -11.56
C THR A 118 -7.54 -22.69 -12.91
N TRP A 119 -8.60 -22.27 -13.59
CA TRP A 119 -8.52 -21.61 -14.89
C TRP A 119 -7.56 -20.39 -14.86
N SER A 120 -6.71 -20.27 -15.88
CA SER A 120 -5.80 -19.15 -16.09
C SER A 120 -5.83 -18.70 -17.56
N GLU A 121 -5.94 -17.39 -17.78
CA GLU A 121 -5.79 -16.76 -19.09
C GLU A 121 -4.39 -16.89 -19.70
N GLU A 122 -3.39 -17.41 -19.00
CA GLU A 122 -2.05 -17.63 -19.55
C GLU A 122 -1.81 -19.07 -19.99
N GLY A 123 -2.72 -20.00 -19.70
CA GLY A 123 -2.51 -21.44 -19.95
C GLY A 123 -3.50 -22.11 -20.92
N LEU A 124 -4.45 -21.39 -21.51
CA LEU A 124 -5.41 -21.90 -22.50
C LEU A 124 -4.73 -22.16 -23.85
N GLU A 125 -4.72 -23.39 -24.33
CA GLU A 125 -4.15 -23.83 -25.61
C GLU A 125 -5.22 -24.22 -26.66
N GLU A 126 -6.21 -25.06 -26.33
CA GLU A 126 -7.29 -25.50 -27.25
C GLU A 126 -8.72 -25.22 -26.74
N PHE A 127 -9.66 -24.80 -27.61
CA PHE A 127 -11.02 -24.29 -27.27
C PHE A 127 -11.70 -24.90 -26.04
N GLY A 128 -11.64 -26.23 -25.88
CA GLY A 128 -12.20 -26.98 -24.76
C GLY A 128 -11.44 -26.87 -23.42
N ASP A 129 -10.36 -26.10 -23.29
CA ASP A 129 -9.71 -25.81 -21.99
C ASP A 129 -10.50 -24.80 -21.13
N LEU A 130 -11.48 -24.09 -21.68
CA LEU A 130 -12.31 -23.19 -20.88
C LEU A 130 -13.35 -24.02 -20.10
N PRO A 131 -13.44 -23.90 -18.76
CA PRO A 131 -14.44 -24.64 -17.98
C PRO A 131 -15.87 -24.42 -18.49
N GLY A 132 -16.64 -25.50 -18.57
CA GLY A 132 -18.02 -25.47 -19.09
C GLY A 132 -18.13 -25.68 -20.61
N LEU A 133 -17.01 -25.78 -21.34
CA LEU A 133 -16.98 -26.17 -22.75
C LEU A 133 -16.51 -27.62 -22.92
N GLU A 134 -17.06 -28.31 -23.91
CA GLU A 134 -16.51 -29.57 -24.44
C GLU A 134 -15.31 -29.29 -25.36
N VAL A 135 -14.55 -30.34 -25.69
CA VAL A 135 -13.70 -30.31 -26.89
C VAL A 135 -14.59 -29.97 -28.09
N THR A 136 -14.12 -29.09 -28.98
CA THR A 136 -14.96 -28.54 -30.05
C THR A 136 -15.63 -29.63 -30.89
N ASP A 137 -16.96 -29.54 -31.04
CA ASP A 137 -17.74 -30.45 -31.86
C ASP A 137 -17.97 -29.91 -33.29
N GLY A 138 -17.61 -28.63 -33.52
CA GLY A 138 -17.78 -27.96 -34.80
C GLY A 138 -19.23 -27.62 -35.13
N ASP A 139 -20.16 -27.77 -34.18
CA ASP A 139 -21.56 -27.44 -34.34
C ASP A 139 -21.86 -26.06 -33.73
N PHE A 140 -22.37 -25.16 -34.57
CA PHE A 140 -22.71 -23.80 -34.14
C PHE A 140 -24.00 -23.71 -33.33
N LEU A 141 -24.82 -24.77 -33.34
CA LEU A 141 -26.05 -24.83 -32.55
C LEU A 141 -25.78 -25.18 -31.09
N THR A 142 -24.77 -26.01 -30.85
CA THR A 142 -24.32 -26.41 -29.51
C THR A 142 -23.25 -25.47 -28.97
N GLN A 143 -22.47 -24.84 -29.86
CA GLN A 143 -21.33 -23.97 -29.54
C GLN A 143 -20.30 -24.65 -28.62
N SER A 144 -20.24 -25.99 -28.70
CA SER A 144 -19.50 -26.88 -27.80
C SER A 144 -19.75 -26.63 -26.30
N ILE A 145 -20.91 -26.08 -25.93
CA ILE A 145 -21.28 -25.87 -24.53
C ILE A 145 -21.59 -27.23 -23.88
N ASN A 146 -20.91 -27.56 -22.79
CA ASN A 146 -21.20 -28.78 -22.04
C ASN A 146 -22.48 -28.57 -21.21
N SER A 147 -23.60 -29.05 -21.73
CA SER A 147 -24.92 -28.95 -21.08
C SER A 147 -25.01 -29.59 -19.68
N ASN A 148 -24.09 -30.50 -19.32
CA ASN A 148 -24.03 -31.08 -17.96
C ASN A 148 -23.24 -30.20 -16.99
N SER A 149 -22.42 -29.28 -17.51
CA SER A 149 -21.52 -28.45 -16.73
C SER A 149 -22.00 -27.00 -16.63
N VAL A 150 -23.05 -26.61 -17.35
CA VAL A 150 -23.59 -25.24 -17.32
C VAL A 150 -25.09 -25.18 -17.09
N THR A 151 -25.56 -24.06 -16.58
CA THR A 151 -26.99 -23.72 -16.46
C THR A 151 -27.30 -22.51 -17.33
N PHE A 152 -28.31 -22.61 -18.20
CA PHE A 152 -28.78 -21.46 -18.97
C PHE A 152 -29.50 -20.46 -18.06
N LEU A 153 -28.97 -19.24 -17.95
CA LEU A 153 -29.48 -18.19 -17.05
C LEU A 153 -30.43 -17.23 -17.76
N GLY A 154 -30.48 -17.28 -19.10
CA GLY A 154 -31.39 -16.49 -19.93
C GLY A 154 -30.69 -15.87 -21.13
N ALA A 155 -31.47 -15.13 -21.90
CA ALA A 155 -31.00 -14.41 -23.08
C ALA A 155 -31.20 -12.90 -22.90
N LEU A 156 -30.19 -12.13 -23.23
CA LEU A 156 -30.26 -10.68 -23.37
C LEU A 156 -30.48 -10.32 -24.84
N THR A 157 -31.55 -9.57 -25.14
CA THR A 157 -31.68 -8.90 -26.43
C THR A 157 -30.86 -7.63 -26.39
N PHE A 158 -29.78 -7.61 -27.16
CA PHE A 158 -28.84 -6.53 -27.33
C PHE A 158 -29.38 -5.59 -28.43
N PRO A 159 -29.97 -4.43 -28.10
CA PRO A 159 -30.50 -3.51 -29.10
C PRO A 159 -29.37 -2.87 -29.92
N VAL A 160 -29.75 -2.10 -30.93
CA VAL A 160 -28.81 -1.16 -31.57
C VAL A 160 -28.26 -0.25 -30.48
N THR A 161 -26.98 -0.39 -30.17
CA THR A 161 -26.33 0.26 -29.04
C THR A 161 -25.10 1.01 -29.54
N PRO A 162 -24.99 2.32 -29.28
CA PRO A 162 -23.80 3.07 -29.61
C PRO A 162 -22.54 2.53 -28.91
N GLU A 163 -21.38 2.82 -29.49
CA GLU A 163 -20.09 2.66 -28.82
C GLU A 163 -20.11 3.33 -27.43
N GLY A 164 -19.59 2.63 -26.41
CA GLY A 164 -19.60 3.07 -25.02
C GLY A 164 -20.93 2.89 -24.29
N GLY A 165 -21.99 2.45 -24.98
CA GLY A 165 -23.28 2.16 -24.36
C GLY A 165 -23.19 1.01 -23.35
N THR A 166 -23.93 1.13 -22.25
CA THR A 166 -24.00 0.11 -21.19
C THR A 166 -25.19 -0.81 -21.42
N LEU A 167 -24.98 -2.11 -21.22
CA LEU A 167 -26.04 -3.11 -21.25
C LEU A 167 -26.09 -3.90 -19.98
N VAL A 168 -27.31 -4.10 -19.47
CA VAL A 168 -27.55 -4.71 -18.18
C VAL A 168 -28.46 -5.92 -18.38
N PHE A 169 -27.94 -7.10 -18.04
CA PHE A 169 -28.70 -8.34 -17.97
C PHE A 169 -29.12 -8.58 -16.52
N THR A 170 -30.42 -8.44 -16.26
CA THR A 170 -31.01 -8.73 -14.95
C THR A 170 -31.94 -9.94 -15.10
N ASN A 171 -31.69 -11.00 -14.34
CA ASN A 171 -32.51 -12.20 -14.39
C ASN A 171 -32.55 -12.90 -13.02
N ALA A 172 -33.72 -13.40 -12.62
CA ALA A 172 -33.89 -14.15 -11.39
C ALA A 172 -33.03 -15.43 -11.37
N ALA A 173 -32.81 -16.07 -12.53
CA ALA A 173 -31.95 -17.24 -12.66
C ALA A 173 -30.47 -16.89 -12.41
N LEU A 174 -30.00 -15.71 -12.85
CA LEU A 174 -28.65 -15.21 -12.51
C LEU A 174 -28.51 -14.99 -11.01
N THR A 175 -29.50 -14.36 -10.38
CA THR A 175 -29.50 -14.15 -8.92
C THR A 175 -29.47 -15.49 -8.18
N SER A 176 -30.33 -16.43 -8.56
CA SER A 176 -30.41 -17.76 -7.93
C SER A 176 -29.12 -18.55 -8.12
N PHE A 177 -28.52 -18.48 -9.31
CA PHE A 177 -27.25 -19.14 -9.62
C PHE A 177 -26.12 -18.65 -8.71
N VAL A 178 -25.97 -17.33 -8.55
CA VAL A 178 -24.97 -16.75 -7.64
C VAL A 178 -25.29 -17.13 -6.18
N GLN A 179 -26.55 -17.07 -5.75
CA GLN A 179 -26.96 -17.45 -4.39
C GLN A 179 -26.62 -18.91 -4.05
N SER A 180 -26.78 -19.80 -5.03
CA SER A 180 -26.49 -21.23 -4.86
C SER A 180 -25.00 -21.59 -4.96
N HIS A 181 -24.14 -20.66 -5.37
CA HIS A 181 -22.72 -20.92 -5.56
C HIS A 181 -22.01 -21.05 -4.20
N THR A 182 -21.33 -22.17 -3.99
CA THR A 182 -20.61 -22.43 -2.73
C THR A 182 -19.18 -21.88 -2.74
N GLY A 183 -18.61 -21.72 -3.93
CA GLY A 183 -17.28 -21.20 -4.19
C GLY A 183 -17.26 -19.68 -4.28
N LYS A 184 -16.05 -19.13 -4.12
CA LYS A 184 -15.81 -17.67 -4.23
C LYS A 184 -15.58 -17.21 -5.67
N LEU A 185 -15.34 -18.12 -6.61
CA LEU A 185 -15.16 -17.78 -8.02
C LEU A 185 -16.42 -18.16 -8.80
N VAL A 186 -17.11 -17.18 -9.36
CA VAL A 186 -18.30 -17.38 -10.19
C VAL A 186 -17.93 -17.22 -11.65
N MET A 187 -18.24 -18.20 -12.48
CA MET A 187 -17.92 -18.17 -13.91
C MET A 187 -19.20 -18.15 -14.77
N LEU A 188 -19.22 -17.24 -15.74
CA LEU A 188 -20.28 -17.10 -16.75
C LEU A 188 -19.70 -17.28 -18.16
N LEU A 189 -20.47 -17.89 -19.05
CA LEU A 189 -20.19 -17.95 -20.49
C LEU A 189 -21.21 -17.10 -21.24
N LEU A 190 -20.73 -16.26 -22.15
CA LEU A 190 -21.57 -15.55 -23.11
C LEU A 190 -21.42 -16.15 -24.50
N ALA A 191 -22.56 -16.45 -25.12
CA ALA A 191 -22.67 -17.09 -26.41
C ALA A 191 -23.61 -16.29 -27.32
N ALA A 192 -23.42 -16.35 -28.63
CA ALA A 192 -24.40 -15.76 -29.55
C ALA A 192 -25.68 -16.60 -29.54
N GLY A 193 -26.84 -15.95 -29.61
CA GLY A 193 -28.10 -16.68 -29.78
C GLY A 193 -28.20 -17.30 -31.17
N ASN A 194 -28.85 -18.46 -31.28
CA ASN A 194 -28.90 -19.29 -32.49
C ASN A 194 -29.56 -18.62 -33.72
N THR A 195 -30.24 -17.48 -33.52
CA THR A 195 -30.85 -16.68 -34.60
C THR A 195 -30.08 -15.38 -34.89
N SER A 196 -28.93 -15.16 -34.26
CA SER A 196 -28.12 -13.95 -34.43
C SER A 196 -27.11 -14.14 -35.56
N SER A 197 -26.98 -13.13 -36.43
CA SER A 197 -25.95 -13.07 -37.47
C SER A 197 -24.99 -11.90 -37.23
N GLY A 198 -23.68 -12.11 -37.40
CA GLY A 198 -22.63 -11.10 -37.19
C GLY A 198 -22.05 -11.06 -35.76
N GLN A 199 -21.39 -9.96 -35.37
CA GLN A 199 -20.62 -9.86 -34.11
C GLN A 199 -21.12 -8.80 -33.09
N SER A 200 -21.42 -9.23 -31.86
CA SER A 200 -21.52 -8.35 -30.67
C SER A 200 -20.14 -8.16 -30.07
N ARG A 201 -19.73 -6.94 -29.68
CA ARG A 201 -18.41 -6.73 -29.06
C ARG A 201 -18.46 -5.91 -27.78
N PHE A 202 -17.83 -6.42 -26.73
CA PHE A 202 -17.79 -5.80 -25.41
C PHE A 202 -16.38 -5.40 -25.03
N ALA A 203 -16.27 -4.40 -24.17
CA ALA A 203 -15.00 -4.01 -23.60
C ALA A 203 -14.55 -5.04 -22.55
N THR A 204 -13.24 -5.19 -22.40
CA THR A 204 -12.60 -6.10 -21.45
C THR A 204 -11.86 -5.31 -20.37
N ARG A 205 -11.21 -6.02 -19.44
CA ARG A 205 -10.33 -5.37 -18.47
C ARG A 205 -9.08 -4.77 -19.12
N GLU A 206 -8.60 -5.28 -20.24
CA GLU A 206 -7.41 -4.76 -20.93
C GLU A 206 -7.72 -3.51 -21.78
N ALA A 207 -8.99 -3.27 -22.09
CA ALA A 207 -9.40 -2.12 -22.89
C ALA A 207 -9.08 -0.81 -22.14
N THR A 208 -8.22 0.01 -22.73
CA THR A 208 -7.92 1.38 -22.28
C THR A 208 -8.68 2.43 -23.09
N ALA A 209 -9.36 2.02 -24.15
CA ALA A 209 -10.27 2.84 -24.94
C ALA A 209 -11.32 1.97 -25.65
N THR A 210 -12.45 2.56 -26.06
CA THR A 210 -13.39 1.93 -27.00
C THR A 210 -12.84 1.99 -28.44
N ALA A 211 -13.47 1.27 -29.38
CA ALA A 211 -12.96 1.04 -30.74
C ALA A 211 -12.51 2.29 -31.51
N THR A 212 -13.20 3.41 -31.34
CA THR A 212 -12.86 4.69 -31.99
C THR A 212 -12.28 5.71 -31.01
N GLY A 213 -12.06 5.33 -29.75
CA GLY A 213 -11.53 6.19 -28.71
C GLY A 213 -12.55 7.17 -28.11
N VAL A 214 -13.85 6.97 -28.35
CA VAL A 214 -14.92 7.80 -27.77
C VAL A 214 -14.89 7.78 -26.24
N LEU A 215 -14.59 6.63 -25.65
CA LEU A 215 -14.25 6.52 -24.23
C LEU A 215 -12.78 6.10 -24.10
N THR A 216 -12.05 6.72 -23.17
CA THR A 216 -10.68 6.38 -22.78
C THR A 216 -10.58 6.27 -21.26
N GLY A 217 -9.73 5.37 -20.76
CA GLY A 217 -9.61 5.06 -19.34
C GLY A 217 -8.39 4.19 -19.02
N SER A 218 -8.11 3.98 -17.74
CA SER A 218 -7.12 3.00 -17.31
C SER A 218 -7.58 1.57 -17.60
N GLY A 219 -6.65 0.61 -17.65
CA GLY A 219 -7.01 -0.81 -17.63
C GLY A 219 -7.98 -1.10 -16.48
N GLY A 220 -9.01 -1.89 -16.75
CA GLY A 220 -10.09 -2.26 -15.84
C GLY A 220 -11.30 -1.32 -15.86
N ALA A 221 -11.18 -0.11 -16.40
CA ALA A 221 -12.26 0.89 -16.39
C ALA A 221 -13.53 0.43 -17.13
N PHE A 222 -13.37 -0.45 -18.12
CA PHE A 222 -14.46 -0.94 -18.96
C PHE A 222 -14.78 -2.43 -18.76
N ALA A 223 -14.25 -3.04 -17.70
CA ALA A 223 -14.43 -4.46 -17.42
C ALA A 223 -15.91 -4.83 -17.20
N PRO A 224 -16.36 -6.00 -17.68
CA PRO A 224 -17.63 -6.60 -17.28
C PRO A 224 -17.77 -6.66 -15.75
N ARG A 225 -18.98 -6.46 -15.24
CA ARG A 225 -19.24 -6.43 -13.80
C ARG A 225 -20.58 -7.03 -13.39
N LEU A 226 -20.62 -7.61 -12.20
CA LEU A 226 -21.85 -7.93 -11.48
C LEU A 226 -22.21 -6.78 -10.55
N ASP A 227 -23.44 -6.28 -10.67
CA ASP A 227 -24.01 -5.26 -9.80
C ASP A 227 -25.11 -5.90 -8.93
N PHE A 228 -25.06 -5.66 -7.61
CA PHE A 228 -26.01 -6.19 -6.61
C PHE A 228 -26.90 -5.05 -6.08
N ALA A 229 -28.23 -5.23 -6.06
CA ALA A 229 -29.15 -4.27 -5.45
C ALA A 229 -29.76 -4.83 -4.15
N GLY A 230 -29.49 -4.16 -3.02
CA GLY A 230 -29.89 -4.59 -1.66
C GLY A 230 -28.69 -5.01 -0.81
N GLU A 231 -28.91 -5.30 0.48
CA GLU A 231 -27.85 -5.66 1.45
C GLU A 231 -27.08 -6.92 1.02
N GLY A 232 -26.09 -6.75 0.14
CA GLY A 232 -25.01 -7.69 -0.02
C GLY A 232 -24.13 -7.60 1.21
N ILE A 233 -24.51 -8.32 2.27
CA ILE A 233 -23.71 -8.38 3.50
C ILE A 233 -22.37 -9.03 3.13
N VAL A 234 -21.33 -8.19 3.18
CA VAL A 234 -19.92 -8.57 3.23
C VAL A 234 -19.75 -9.42 4.49
N ASP A 235 -19.19 -10.63 4.37
CA ASP A 235 -18.99 -11.53 5.51
C ASP A 235 -18.25 -10.81 6.64
N GLY A 236 -18.94 -10.52 7.76
CA GLY A 236 -18.34 -10.02 9.00
C GLY A 236 -17.33 -8.89 8.85
N GLY A 237 -17.43 -8.08 7.79
CA GLY A 237 -16.38 -7.16 7.38
C GLY A 237 -16.37 -5.89 8.22
N LEU A 238 -15.18 -5.31 8.37
CA LEU A 238 -14.95 -4.06 9.09
C LEU A 238 -15.92 -2.95 8.64
N ARG A 239 -16.74 -2.46 9.56
CA ARG A 239 -17.82 -1.49 9.31
C ARG A 239 -18.11 -0.58 10.48
N PHE A 240 -18.70 0.59 10.20
CA PHE A 240 -19.37 1.38 11.22
C PHE A 240 -20.75 0.77 11.53
N THR A 241 -21.13 0.72 12.80
CA THR A 241 -22.42 0.21 13.28
C THR A 241 -23.33 1.33 13.77
N ASN A 242 -22.78 2.26 14.56
CA ASN A 242 -23.54 3.35 15.17
C ASN A 242 -22.80 4.69 15.07
N ILE A 243 -23.55 5.79 14.98
CA ILE A 243 -23.03 7.15 15.08
C ILE A 243 -23.97 7.97 15.96
N TRP A 244 -23.42 8.77 16.87
CA TRP A 244 -24.16 9.69 17.72
C TRP A 244 -23.37 10.95 18.03
N LEU A 245 -24.05 11.98 18.53
CA LEU A 245 -23.44 13.24 18.96
C LEU A 245 -23.27 13.24 20.47
N THR A 246 -22.19 13.86 20.93
CA THR A 246 -21.87 14.15 22.34
C THR A 246 -21.49 15.61 22.47
N GLU A 247 -21.33 16.09 23.71
CA GLU A 247 -20.81 17.45 23.97
C GLU A 247 -19.40 17.67 23.39
N ASP A 248 -18.63 16.60 23.27
CA ASP A 248 -17.24 16.61 22.78
C ASP A 248 -17.11 16.39 21.25
N GLY A 249 -18.21 16.13 20.54
CA GLY A 249 -18.22 15.92 19.08
C GLY A 249 -19.04 14.72 18.60
N ILE A 250 -18.73 14.24 17.39
CA ILE A 250 -19.36 13.04 16.81
C ILE A 250 -18.62 11.81 17.32
N VAL A 251 -19.37 10.82 17.80
CA VAL A 251 -18.87 9.50 18.13
C VAL A 251 -19.39 8.50 17.11
N ALA A 252 -18.52 7.65 16.59
CA ALA A 252 -18.92 6.52 15.77
C ALA A 252 -18.30 5.23 16.29
N ALA A 253 -19.12 4.18 16.32
CA ALA A 253 -18.73 2.84 16.67
C ALA A 253 -18.78 1.93 15.44
N GLY A 254 -18.08 0.81 15.51
CA GLY A 254 -18.11 -0.21 14.48
C GLY A 254 -17.54 -1.54 14.94
N GLU A 255 -17.54 -2.51 14.04
CA GLU A 255 -17.15 -3.89 14.30
C GLU A 255 -16.58 -4.57 13.05
N GLY A 256 -16.15 -5.82 13.17
CA GLY A 256 -15.69 -6.64 12.05
C GLY A 256 -14.20 -6.50 11.71
N GLY A 257 -13.43 -5.88 12.61
CA GLY A 257 -11.97 -5.88 12.57
C GLY A 257 -11.36 -7.12 13.24
N THR A 258 -10.09 -7.38 13.00
CA THR A 258 -9.32 -8.42 13.70
C THR A 258 -9.29 -8.09 15.19
N SER A 259 -9.61 -9.09 16.03
CA SER A 259 -9.52 -8.98 17.49
C SER A 259 -8.14 -8.45 17.90
N LEU A 260 -8.12 -7.34 18.65
CA LEU A 260 -6.88 -6.65 19.05
C LEU A 260 -5.98 -6.19 17.90
N GLY A 261 -6.48 -6.18 16.66
CA GLY A 261 -5.79 -5.62 15.50
C GLY A 261 -5.88 -4.10 15.47
N ASP A 262 -4.99 -3.45 14.72
CA ASP A 262 -5.01 -2.00 14.60
C ASP A 262 -5.92 -1.52 13.48
N TYR A 263 -6.51 -0.34 13.66
CA TYR A 263 -7.33 0.31 12.64
C TYR A 263 -7.09 1.80 12.54
N ALA A 264 -7.32 2.32 11.33
CA ALA A 264 -7.29 3.73 10.99
C ALA A 264 -8.70 4.26 10.70
N ILE A 265 -9.02 5.44 11.23
CA ILE A 265 -10.12 6.27 10.75
C ILE A 265 -9.53 7.32 9.83
N LEU A 266 -10.01 7.36 8.60
CA LEU A 266 -9.55 8.27 7.56
C LEU A 266 -10.71 9.14 7.10
N SER A 267 -10.43 10.35 6.62
CA SER A 267 -11.45 11.31 6.18
C SER A 267 -11.08 12.04 4.91
N ALA A 268 -12.12 12.49 4.20
CA ALA A 268 -12.01 13.37 3.05
C ALA A 268 -13.16 14.38 3.04
N PRO A 269 -12.95 15.57 2.43
CA PRO A 269 -14.04 16.54 2.24
C PRO A 269 -15.03 16.11 1.15
N ASP A 270 -14.64 15.20 0.25
CA ASP A 270 -15.48 14.69 -0.84
C ASP A 270 -15.09 13.25 -1.21
N LEU A 271 -16.06 12.47 -1.70
CA LEU A 271 -15.87 11.08 -2.14
C LEU A 271 -15.08 10.96 -3.44
N THR A 272 -14.97 12.04 -4.21
CA THR A 272 -14.16 12.06 -5.44
C THR A 272 -12.66 12.05 -5.14
N VAL A 273 -12.24 12.36 -3.90
CA VAL A 273 -10.85 12.22 -3.47
C VAL A 273 -10.48 10.74 -3.54
N PRO A 274 -9.43 10.35 -4.30
CA PRO A 274 -9.00 8.96 -4.38
C PRO A 274 -8.82 8.37 -3.00
N ALA A 275 -9.33 7.16 -2.76
CA ALA A 275 -9.32 6.53 -1.43
C ALA A 275 -7.93 6.60 -0.78
N ALA A 276 -6.86 6.29 -1.54
CA ALA A 276 -5.47 6.36 -1.10
C ALA A 276 -4.99 7.76 -0.61
N SER A 277 -5.73 8.82 -0.93
CA SER A 277 -5.44 10.21 -0.58
C SER A 277 -6.26 10.73 0.60
N TRP A 278 -7.09 9.89 1.24
CA TRP A 278 -7.86 10.28 2.43
C TRP A 278 -6.93 10.44 3.63
N ALA A 279 -7.10 11.54 4.36
CA ALA A 279 -6.26 11.90 5.49
C ALA A 279 -6.67 11.12 6.75
N ALA A 280 -5.70 10.55 7.47
CA ALA A 280 -5.98 9.92 8.75
C ALA A 280 -6.43 10.94 9.80
N LEU A 281 -7.46 10.57 10.57
CA LEU A 281 -7.95 11.31 11.72
C LEU A 281 -7.56 10.66 13.06
N ALA A 282 -7.60 9.33 13.14
CA ALA A 282 -7.33 8.61 14.38
C ALA A 282 -6.89 7.16 14.13
N THR A 283 -6.15 6.61 15.10
CA THR A 283 -5.70 5.22 15.20
C THR A 283 -6.16 4.66 16.51
N ASN A 284 -6.66 3.43 16.50
CA ASN A 284 -6.82 2.69 17.74
C ASN A 284 -6.70 1.20 17.43
N SER A 285 -6.72 0.39 18.47
CA SER A 285 -6.86 -1.05 18.32
C SER A 285 -8.33 -1.42 18.47
N PHE A 286 -8.77 -2.43 17.71
CA PHE A 286 -10.03 -3.08 17.98
C PHE A 286 -10.00 -3.70 19.38
N ASP A 287 -11.16 -3.81 20.03
CA ASP A 287 -11.27 -4.59 21.25
C ASP A 287 -11.16 -6.10 20.98
N ALA A 288 -11.26 -6.90 22.04
CA ALA A 288 -11.18 -8.36 21.94
C ALA A 288 -12.29 -8.97 21.05
N ALA A 289 -13.37 -8.25 20.79
CA ALA A 289 -14.45 -8.66 19.91
C ALA A 289 -14.31 -8.12 18.48
N GLY A 290 -13.23 -7.40 18.15
CA GLY A 290 -13.05 -6.79 16.83
C GLY A 290 -13.87 -5.50 16.65
N SER A 291 -14.31 -4.89 17.76
CA SER A 291 -15.12 -3.66 17.77
C SER A 291 -14.27 -2.43 18.00
N PHE A 292 -14.78 -1.28 17.57
CA PHE A 292 -14.11 0.00 17.73
C PHE A 292 -15.06 1.15 18.03
N VAL A 293 -14.55 2.21 18.66
CA VAL A 293 -15.25 3.47 18.89
C VAL A 293 -14.25 4.62 18.66
N PHE A 294 -14.67 5.66 17.94
CA PHE A 294 -13.88 6.87 17.78
C PHE A 294 -14.74 8.12 17.97
N THR A 295 -14.14 9.17 18.54
CA THR A 295 -14.74 10.49 18.67
C THR A 295 -13.98 11.49 17.80
N ASN A 296 -14.69 12.24 16.95
CA ASN A 296 -14.17 13.36 16.19
C ASN A 296 -14.83 14.67 16.65
N PRO A 297 -14.05 15.60 17.23
CA PRO A 297 -14.53 16.94 17.55
C PRO A 297 -15.06 17.63 16.29
N VAL A 298 -16.14 18.40 16.41
CA VAL A 298 -16.73 19.16 15.30
C VAL A 298 -16.82 20.62 15.68
N GLN A 299 -16.38 21.50 14.78
CA GLN A 299 -16.51 22.96 14.96
C GLN A 299 -17.75 23.49 14.24
N PHE A 300 -18.33 24.59 14.75
CA PHE A 300 -19.62 25.15 14.27
C PHE A 300 -19.64 25.65 12.80
N ASN A 301 -18.52 25.55 12.08
CA ASN A 301 -18.37 25.95 10.66
C ASN A 301 -17.54 24.94 9.84
N GLU A 302 -17.39 23.70 10.31
CA GLU A 302 -16.68 22.68 9.54
C GLU A 302 -17.55 22.20 8.35
N GLY A 303 -16.94 22.10 7.16
CA GLY A 303 -17.60 21.55 5.98
C GLY A 303 -17.94 20.06 6.17
N ALA A 304 -18.85 19.56 5.33
CA ALA A 304 -19.18 18.14 5.29
C ALA A 304 -17.90 17.28 5.10
N ARG A 305 -17.80 16.19 5.85
CA ARG A 305 -16.71 15.22 5.75
C ARG A 305 -17.25 13.82 5.59
N PHE A 306 -16.45 12.99 4.94
CA PHE A 306 -16.67 11.58 4.78
C PHE A 306 -15.63 10.82 5.60
N PHE A 307 -16.04 9.69 6.17
CA PHE A 307 -15.19 8.86 7.01
C PHE A 307 -15.08 7.47 6.42
N ARG A 308 -13.90 6.86 6.55
CA ARG A 308 -13.65 5.44 6.28
C ARG A 308 -12.88 4.82 7.43
N VAL A 309 -13.24 3.59 7.80
CA VAL A 309 -12.45 2.77 8.71
C VAL A 309 -11.64 1.78 7.89
N LEU A 310 -10.42 1.52 8.34
CA LEU A 310 -9.54 0.59 7.70
C LEU A 310 -8.80 -0.26 8.71
N GLU A 311 -8.78 -1.57 8.47
CA GLU A 311 -7.98 -2.53 9.20
C GLU A 311 -6.54 -2.52 8.70
N VAL A 312 -5.60 -2.41 9.63
CA VAL A 312 -4.19 -2.60 9.36
C VAL A 312 -3.96 -4.12 9.45
N ASP A 313 -4.07 -4.79 8.30
CA ASP A 313 -4.14 -6.27 8.16
C ASP A 313 -2.92 -7.06 8.72
N ARG A 314 -1.99 -6.43 9.44
CA ARG A 314 -0.82 -7.08 10.08
C ARG A 314 -0.46 -6.40 11.40
N PRO A 315 -0.11 -7.16 12.46
CA PRO A 315 0.59 -6.60 13.61
C PRO A 315 1.83 -5.88 13.11
N ILE A 316 1.99 -4.62 13.51
CA ILE A 316 3.14 -3.81 13.11
C ILE A 316 4.40 -4.48 13.66
N ASN A 317 5.34 -4.83 12.78
CA ASN A 317 6.58 -5.45 13.19
C ASN A 317 7.61 -4.36 13.57
N PHE A 318 8.01 -4.35 14.83
CA PHE A 318 9.03 -3.44 15.38
C PHE A 318 10.41 -4.09 15.56
N ASP A 319 10.59 -5.33 15.10
CA ASP A 319 11.90 -5.97 15.03
C ASP A 319 12.79 -5.28 14.00
N HIS A 320 14.10 -5.47 14.16
CA HIS A 320 15.08 -4.95 13.22
C HIS A 320 14.87 -5.54 11.81
N VAL A 321 14.78 -4.68 10.81
CA VAL A 321 14.74 -5.04 9.39
C VAL A 321 15.72 -4.16 8.62
N GLY A 322 16.70 -4.75 7.94
CA GLY A 322 17.60 -4.01 7.05
C GLY A 322 19.06 -4.41 7.14
N PHE A 323 19.92 -3.58 6.54
CA PHE A 323 21.33 -3.88 6.38
C PHE A 323 22.11 -4.05 7.68
N ALA A 324 21.71 -3.45 8.80
CA ALA A 324 22.49 -3.55 10.04
C ALA A 324 22.64 -4.97 10.60
N GLY A 325 21.76 -5.90 10.20
CA GLY A 325 21.81 -7.31 10.61
C GLY A 325 22.44 -8.24 9.57
N VAL A 326 22.93 -7.71 8.44
CA VAL A 326 23.47 -8.51 7.33
C VAL A 326 24.96 -8.79 7.55
N ALA A 327 25.36 -10.06 7.38
CA ALA A 327 26.76 -10.48 7.35
C ALA A 327 27.58 -10.12 8.62
N GLY A 328 26.90 -10.08 9.77
CA GLY A 328 27.53 -9.92 11.08
C GLY A 328 26.50 -9.90 12.19
N THR A 329 26.91 -9.49 13.39
CA THR A 329 26.07 -9.53 14.60
C THR A 329 25.60 -8.14 15.00
N LEU A 330 24.27 -7.95 15.02
CA LEU A 330 23.62 -6.79 15.62
C LEU A 330 22.89 -7.26 16.90
N THR A 331 23.55 -7.10 18.03
CA THR A 331 23.07 -7.47 19.37
C THR A 331 23.19 -6.33 20.37
N GLY A 332 23.88 -5.25 20.00
CA GLY A 332 24.16 -4.11 20.85
C GLY A 332 24.88 -4.54 22.13
N GLY A 333 24.33 -4.12 23.26
CA GLY A 333 24.83 -4.44 24.59
C GLY A 333 24.27 -5.73 25.21
N ALA A 334 23.58 -6.57 24.44
CA ALA A 334 23.01 -7.82 24.95
C ALA A 334 24.11 -8.71 25.58
N GLY A 335 23.77 -9.39 26.68
CA GLY A 335 24.74 -10.17 27.46
C GLY A 335 25.64 -9.35 28.39
N GLY A 336 25.58 -8.01 28.32
CA GLY A 336 26.26 -7.10 29.24
C GLY A 336 25.40 -6.61 30.41
N PRO A 337 26.00 -5.88 31.37
CA PRO A 337 25.24 -5.23 32.44
C PRO A 337 24.27 -4.18 31.89
N THR A 338 23.13 -4.02 32.58
CA THR A 338 22.22 -2.90 32.36
C THR A 338 22.52 -1.79 33.36
N GLN A 339 22.62 -0.55 32.90
CA GLN A 339 22.88 0.62 33.72
C GLN A 339 21.93 1.76 33.36
N THR A 340 21.13 2.20 34.34
CA THR A 340 20.33 3.42 34.22
C THR A 340 21.19 4.65 34.51
N VAL A 341 21.05 5.68 33.67
CA VAL A 341 21.82 6.93 33.76
C VAL A 341 20.89 8.13 33.69
N SER A 342 21.18 9.15 34.50
CA SER A 342 20.39 10.38 34.61
C SER A 342 21.26 11.64 34.68
N SER A 343 22.55 11.52 34.36
CA SER A 343 23.48 12.65 34.23
C SER A 343 24.51 12.40 33.12
N SER A 344 25.09 13.47 32.59
CA SER A 344 26.11 13.40 31.53
C SER A 344 27.33 12.60 31.96
N ALA A 345 27.81 12.76 33.20
CA ALA A 345 28.93 11.99 33.73
C ALA A 345 28.65 10.47 33.74
N GLN A 346 27.45 10.07 34.19
CA GLN A 346 27.04 8.66 34.18
C GLN A 346 26.89 8.13 32.75
N PHE A 347 26.25 8.91 31.87
CA PHE A 347 26.06 8.54 30.47
C PHE A 347 27.39 8.33 29.76
N ILE A 348 28.30 9.31 29.83
CA ILE A 348 29.63 9.25 29.22
C ILE A 348 30.40 8.03 29.74
N SER A 349 30.42 7.81 31.06
CA SER A 349 31.07 6.64 31.66
C SER A 349 30.49 5.33 31.14
N ALA A 350 29.16 5.23 30.97
CA ALA A 350 28.51 4.01 30.53
C ALA A 350 28.75 3.71 29.04
N VAL A 351 28.64 4.72 28.16
CA VAL A 351 28.77 4.53 26.70
C VAL A 351 30.22 4.37 26.24
N THR A 352 31.19 4.85 27.05
CA THR A 352 32.63 4.68 26.79
C THR A 352 33.23 3.43 27.44
N ALA A 353 32.45 2.70 28.25
CA ALA A 353 32.91 1.47 28.88
C ALA A 353 33.22 0.37 27.85
N THR A 354 34.23 -0.44 28.16
CA THR A 354 34.57 -1.63 27.36
C THR A 354 33.54 -2.75 27.55
N GLY A 355 33.36 -3.56 26.50
CA GLY A 355 32.44 -4.71 26.50
C GLY A 355 30.95 -4.35 26.36
N PRO A 356 30.09 -5.37 26.24
CA PRO A 356 28.66 -5.17 26.03
C PRO A 356 28.02 -4.41 27.19
N ARG A 357 27.13 -3.45 26.92
CA ARG A 357 26.34 -2.76 27.96
C ARG A 357 25.01 -2.22 27.43
N VAL A 358 23.95 -2.42 28.21
CA VAL A 358 22.66 -1.75 28.01
C VAL A 358 22.63 -0.48 28.86
N VAL A 359 22.53 0.68 28.23
CA VAL A 359 22.50 2.00 28.86
C VAL A 359 21.08 2.55 28.76
N GLN A 360 20.38 2.59 29.90
CA GLN A 360 19.02 3.10 29.99
C GLN A 360 19.03 4.58 30.36
N VAL A 361 18.59 5.45 29.47
CA VAL A 361 18.56 6.91 29.69
C VAL A 361 17.26 7.30 30.39
N SER A 362 17.38 7.93 31.55
CA SER A 362 16.25 8.44 32.32
C SER A 362 16.28 9.96 32.37
N GLY A 363 15.24 10.59 31.83
CA GLY A 363 15.13 12.05 31.76
C GLY A 363 16.10 12.66 30.74
N GLN A 364 16.54 13.88 31.01
CA GLN A 364 17.40 14.65 30.10
C GLN A 364 18.88 14.52 30.49
N ILE A 365 19.71 14.18 29.51
CA ILE A 365 21.18 14.17 29.59
C ILE A 365 21.72 15.31 28.75
N ASP A 366 22.42 16.25 29.37
CA ASP A 366 23.02 17.39 28.66
C ASP A 366 24.53 17.19 28.46
N LEU A 367 24.94 16.93 27.23
CA LEU A 367 26.32 16.84 26.78
C LEU A 367 26.86 18.19 26.30
N ASN A 368 26.04 19.21 26.08
CA ASN A 368 26.54 20.53 25.65
C ASN A 368 27.46 21.16 26.70
N GLY A 369 27.19 20.88 27.98
CA GLY A 369 28.09 21.23 29.09
C GLY A 369 29.38 20.39 29.17
N SER A 370 29.52 19.34 28.36
CA SER A 370 30.65 18.40 28.38
C SER A 370 31.83 18.83 27.49
N GLY A 371 32.16 20.13 27.42
CA GLY A 371 33.33 20.66 26.70
C GLY A 371 33.31 20.57 25.17
N THR A 372 33.01 19.40 24.60
CA THR A 372 32.92 19.12 23.15
C THR A 372 31.49 19.00 22.63
N GLY A 373 30.47 18.98 23.49
CA GLY A 373 29.08 18.76 23.07
C GLY A 373 28.82 17.37 22.49
N SER A 374 29.78 16.45 22.59
CA SER A 374 29.83 15.21 21.81
C SER A 374 30.50 14.09 22.60
N VAL A 375 29.97 12.87 22.50
CA VAL A 375 30.54 11.68 23.13
C VAL A 375 30.76 10.55 22.13
N ASN A 376 31.92 9.89 22.22
CA ASN A 376 32.21 8.68 21.44
C ASN A 376 31.64 7.44 22.12
N ILE A 377 30.72 6.76 21.44
CA ILE A 377 30.12 5.50 21.87
C ILE A 377 31.07 4.35 21.47
N GLN A 378 31.37 3.44 22.40
CA GLN A 378 32.13 2.22 22.13
C GLN A 378 31.28 1.13 21.45
N SER A 379 31.93 0.10 20.92
CA SER A 379 31.22 -1.08 20.38
C SER A 379 30.38 -1.77 21.46
N ASP A 380 29.44 -2.60 21.02
CA ASP A 380 28.59 -3.45 21.87
C ASP A 380 27.76 -2.63 22.86
N LYS A 381 26.99 -1.68 22.35
CA LYS A 381 26.13 -0.80 23.17
C LYS A 381 24.69 -0.86 22.71
N THR A 382 23.79 -0.98 23.67
CA THR A 382 22.37 -0.64 23.47
C THR A 382 22.09 0.59 24.31
N ILE A 383 21.82 1.72 23.68
CA ILE A 383 21.40 2.94 24.37
C ILE A 383 19.91 3.08 24.15
N VAL A 384 19.13 3.08 25.23
CA VAL A 384 17.66 3.08 25.15
C VAL A 384 17.07 4.09 26.11
N GLY A 385 16.16 4.95 25.65
CA GLY A 385 15.42 5.85 26.52
C GLY A 385 14.34 5.13 27.33
N LEU A 386 14.13 5.57 28.57
CA LEU A 386 13.02 5.13 29.41
C LEU A 386 11.83 6.08 29.28
N GLY A 387 10.63 5.50 29.22
CA GLY A 387 9.40 6.27 29.09
C GLY A 387 9.31 7.00 27.74
N THR A 388 8.67 8.18 27.75
CA THR A 388 8.32 8.93 26.55
C THR A 388 9.11 10.21 26.35
N ASN A 389 10.02 10.54 27.28
CA ASN A 389 10.70 11.84 27.33
C ASN A 389 12.20 11.74 27.66
N ALA A 390 12.83 10.58 27.46
CA ALA A 390 14.27 10.45 27.59
C ALA A 390 14.98 11.25 26.49
N THR A 391 15.82 12.20 26.89
CA THR A 391 16.41 13.19 25.99
C THR A 391 17.93 13.19 26.12
N VAL A 392 18.64 13.26 25.01
CA VAL A 392 20.06 13.58 24.95
C VAL A 392 20.24 14.90 24.21
N LEU A 393 20.84 15.87 24.89
CA LEU A 393 21.28 17.13 24.29
C LEU A 393 22.76 17.01 23.93
N GLY A 394 23.12 17.13 22.66
CA GLY A 394 24.47 17.00 22.11
C GLY A 394 24.58 15.85 21.10
N GLN A 395 25.81 15.58 20.62
CA GLN A 395 26.09 14.60 19.58
C GLN A 395 26.45 13.22 20.14
N LEU A 396 25.83 12.18 19.58
CA LEU A 396 26.22 10.79 19.75
C LEU A 396 27.12 10.35 18.59
N GLN A 397 28.42 10.23 18.83
CA GLN A 397 29.39 9.85 17.81
C GLN A 397 29.75 8.36 17.89
N ILE A 398 29.74 7.68 16.74
CA ILE A 398 30.21 6.30 16.58
C ILE A 398 31.35 6.32 15.55
N SER A 399 32.58 6.09 16.00
CA SER A 399 33.79 6.30 15.21
C SER A 399 34.72 5.09 15.27
N GLY A 400 34.82 4.33 14.17
CA GLY A 400 35.54 3.07 14.11
C GLY A 400 35.00 2.01 15.07
N ARG A 401 33.67 1.94 15.22
CA ARG A 401 32.97 1.03 16.14
C ARG A 401 31.85 0.29 15.46
N SER A 402 31.36 -0.76 16.11
CA SER A 402 30.33 -1.62 15.54
C SER A 402 29.40 -2.20 16.59
N ASN A 403 28.30 -2.79 16.15
CA ASN A 403 27.33 -3.44 17.03
C ASN A 403 26.73 -2.46 18.05
N VAL A 404 26.12 -1.38 17.55
CA VAL A 404 25.50 -0.34 18.38
C VAL A 404 24.02 -0.20 18.06
N ILE A 405 23.19 -0.16 19.08
CA ILE A 405 21.75 0.04 18.99
C ILE A 405 21.39 1.32 19.76
N ILE A 406 20.68 2.26 19.14
CA ILE A 406 20.20 3.50 19.75
C ILE A 406 18.68 3.54 19.59
N ARG A 407 17.92 3.57 20.70
CA ARG A 407 16.46 3.51 20.66
C ARG A 407 15.75 4.46 21.61
N ASN A 408 14.56 4.88 21.23
CA ASN A 408 13.62 5.59 22.11
C ASN A 408 14.19 6.87 22.75
N LEU A 409 15.01 7.64 22.01
CA LEU A 409 15.59 8.89 22.50
C LEU A 409 15.05 10.09 21.73
N ILE A 410 14.78 11.18 22.45
CA ILE A 410 14.75 12.51 21.87
C ILE A 410 16.19 13.01 21.78
N ILE A 411 16.65 13.38 20.59
CA ILE A 411 18.03 13.80 20.31
C ILE A 411 17.97 15.20 19.72
N SER A 412 18.73 16.11 20.31
CA SER A 412 18.85 17.49 19.87
C SER A 412 20.22 18.04 20.25
N ASN A 413 20.70 19.09 19.61
CA ASN A 413 21.80 19.90 20.16
C ASN A 413 21.44 21.39 20.23
N ASN A 414 20.12 21.68 20.25
CA ASN A 414 19.50 23.00 20.31
C ASN A 414 19.90 23.94 19.15
N GLY A 415 20.52 23.42 18.09
CA GLY A 415 21.00 24.21 16.96
C GLY A 415 22.12 25.18 17.31
N GLU A 416 22.73 25.07 18.50
CA GLU A 416 23.76 26.01 18.98
C GLU A 416 25.18 25.60 18.61
N ALA A 417 25.37 24.34 18.20
CA ALA A 417 26.64 23.81 17.76
C ALA A 417 26.63 23.65 16.24
N GLU A 418 27.02 24.71 15.50
CA GLU A 418 27.01 24.80 14.02
C GLU A 418 27.84 23.72 13.26
N SER A 419 28.38 22.71 13.95
CA SER A 419 29.18 21.62 13.37
C SER A 419 28.89 20.24 13.97
N LEU A 420 27.86 20.13 14.82
CA LEU A 420 27.50 18.87 15.45
C LEU A 420 26.21 18.33 14.86
N ASP A 421 26.22 17.03 14.62
CA ASP A 421 25.04 16.26 14.27
C ASP A 421 24.28 15.84 15.54
N GLY A 422 23.08 15.28 15.40
CA GLY A 422 22.45 14.51 16.47
C GLY A 422 23.17 13.17 16.68
N VAL A 423 23.25 12.37 15.62
CA VAL A 423 24.01 11.12 15.58
C VAL A 423 25.00 11.16 14.40
N ARG A 424 26.27 10.87 14.67
CA ARG A 424 27.34 10.87 13.67
C ARG A 424 28.03 9.53 13.59
N ILE A 425 27.94 8.85 12.45
CA ILE A 425 28.51 7.52 12.21
C ILE A 425 29.65 7.62 11.19
N VAL A 426 30.88 7.31 11.62
CA VAL A 426 32.10 7.59 10.86
C VAL A 426 33.18 6.53 10.97
N ASN A 427 34.22 6.66 10.14
CA ASN A 427 35.48 5.91 10.19
C ASN A 427 35.27 4.39 10.11
N GLY A 428 34.48 3.94 9.13
CA GLY A 428 34.22 2.52 8.91
C GLY A 428 33.29 1.89 9.94
N SER A 429 32.57 2.68 10.74
CA SER A 429 31.64 2.13 11.73
C SER A 429 30.51 1.34 11.06
N HIS A 430 30.11 0.21 11.65
CA HIS A 430 29.17 -0.70 10.99
C HIS A 430 28.27 -1.52 11.90
N HIS A 431 27.17 -2.07 11.35
CA HIS A 431 26.17 -2.83 12.09
C HIS A 431 25.57 -1.99 13.22
N ILE A 432 24.87 -0.93 12.81
CA ILE A 432 24.29 0.06 13.72
C ILE A 432 22.80 0.20 13.41
N TRP A 433 21.98 0.18 14.46
CA TRP A 433 20.55 0.34 14.36
C TRP A 433 20.08 1.53 15.19
N VAL A 434 19.46 2.51 14.52
CA VAL A 434 18.85 3.68 15.15
C VAL A 434 17.34 3.57 14.96
N ASP A 435 16.59 3.45 16.05
CA ASP A 435 15.18 3.08 16.00
C ASP A 435 14.29 3.79 17.00
N HIS A 436 13.10 4.24 16.58
CA HIS A 436 12.17 4.99 17.44
C HIS A 436 12.82 6.21 18.12
N CYS A 437 13.75 6.89 17.45
CA CYS A 437 14.31 8.13 17.95
C CYS A 437 13.55 9.33 17.37
N THR A 438 13.48 10.41 18.14
CA THR A 438 13.00 11.71 17.66
C THR A 438 14.18 12.67 17.59
N PHE A 439 14.47 13.13 16.38
CA PHE A 439 15.53 14.07 16.06
C PHE A 439 14.93 15.45 15.87
N VAL A 440 15.45 16.43 16.61
CA VAL A 440 14.94 17.81 16.58
C VAL A 440 16.03 18.84 16.76
N ASP A 441 16.05 19.85 15.88
CA ASP A 441 16.90 21.04 15.99
C ASP A 441 18.39 20.69 16.20
N CYS A 442 18.95 19.82 15.37
CA CYS A 442 20.41 19.66 15.31
C CYS A 442 21.06 20.74 14.42
N GLY A 443 22.28 21.17 14.79
CA GLY A 443 22.99 22.28 14.15
C GLY A 443 23.46 22.02 12.73
N ASP A 444 23.96 20.81 12.45
CA ASP A 444 24.35 20.35 11.10
C ASP A 444 23.35 19.26 10.63
N GLY A 445 23.74 17.98 10.65
CA GLY A 445 22.84 16.86 10.36
C GLY A 445 22.01 16.39 11.56
N GLU A 446 20.81 15.86 11.33
CA GLU A 446 20.12 15.11 12.39
C GLU A 446 20.79 13.73 12.59
N LEU A 447 21.11 13.05 11.49
CA LEU A 447 21.85 11.78 11.50
C LEU A 447 22.67 11.60 10.22
N ASP A 448 24.00 11.61 10.37
CA ASP A 448 24.94 11.54 9.25
C ASP A 448 25.81 10.27 9.27
N ASN A 449 26.02 9.70 8.07
CA ASN A 449 26.78 8.48 7.83
C ASN A 449 27.90 8.78 6.83
N THR A 450 29.14 8.92 7.29
CA THR A 450 30.25 9.38 6.44
C THR A 450 31.52 8.58 6.68
N VAL A 451 32.57 8.79 5.88
CA VAL A 451 33.90 8.21 6.07
C VAL A 451 33.86 6.68 6.23
N GLY A 452 33.18 6.00 5.30
CA GLY A 452 33.12 4.54 5.17
C GLY A 452 32.11 3.82 6.08
N ALA A 453 31.18 4.53 6.72
CA ALA A 453 30.10 3.89 7.48
C ALA A 453 29.31 2.88 6.63
N ASP A 454 28.92 1.74 7.20
CA ASP A 454 28.33 0.65 6.43
C ASP A 454 27.40 -0.24 7.27
N TYR A 455 26.49 -0.98 6.64
CA TYR A 455 25.51 -1.82 7.34
C TYR A 455 24.75 -1.07 8.45
N ILE A 456 23.94 -0.08 8.04
CA ILE A 456 23.16 0.77 8.95
C ILE A 456 21.67 0.58 8.68
N THR A 457 20.86 0.56 9.74
CA THR A 457 19.40 0.60 9.65
C THR A 457 18.90 1.77 10.48
N ILE A 458 18.06 2.61 9.87
CA ILE A 458 17.39 3.74 10.51
C ILE A 458 15.90 3.51 10.33
N SER A 459 15.20 3.22 11.43
CA SER A 459 13.81 2.80 11.39
C SER A 459 12.94 3.54 12.37
N TRP A 460 11.67 3.76 12.02
CA TRP A 460 10.68 4.34 12.94
C TRP A 460 11.14 5.65 13.61
N CYS A 461 12.07 6.40 13.01
CA CYS A 461 12.55 7.66 13.56
C CYS A 461 11.69 8.81 13.06
N LYS A 462 11.52 9.84 13.89
CA LYS A 462 10.91 11.11 13.49
C LYS A 462 11.98 12.19 13.38
N PHE A 463 12.03 12.88 12.26
CA PHE A 463 12.91 14.03 12.02
C PHE A 463 12.04 15.27 11.80
N TYR A 464 12.34 16.36 12.51
CA TYR A 464 11.69 17.65 12.28
C TYR A 464 12.52 18.78 12.87
N TYR A 465 12.25 20.00 12.42
CA TYR A 465 12.81 21.20 13.02
C TYR A 465 11.66 22.09 13.51
N THR A 466 11.93 22.86 14.56
CA THR A 466 11.00 23.86 15.09
C THR A 466 11.27 25.26 14.56
N ARG A 467 12.42 25.45 13.90
CA ARG A 467 12.90 26.71 13.35
C ARG A 467 13.72 26.49 12.09
N ASP A 468 13.79 27.52 11.25
CA ASP A 468 14.75 27.58 10.16
C ASP A 468 16.05 28.18 10.68
N ASN A 469 17.11 27.38 10.77
CA ASN A 469 18.44 27.84 11.18
C ASN A 469 19.37 28.07 9.97
N GLY A 470 18.85 28.00 8.74
CA GLY A 470 19.64 28.08 7.50
C GLY A 470 20.34 26.77 7.11
N HIS A 471 20.30 25.73 7.96
CA HIS A 471 20.93 24.42 7.77
C HIS A 471 20.03 23.26 8.23
N ASN A 472 18.75 23.25 7.85
CA ASN A 472 17.83 22.16 8.20
C ASN A 472 18.03 20.91 7.31
N PHE A 473 19.22 20.32 7.32
CA PHE A 473 19.63 19.18 6.48
C PHE A 473 19.62 17.89 7.30
N VAL A 474 18.86 16.88 6.87
CA VAL A 474 18.49 15.79 7.79
C VAL A 474 19.54 14.67 7.84
N ASN A 475 19.80 14.01 6.70
CA ASN A 475 20.66 12.84 6.62
C ASN A 475 21.62 12.90 5.41
N LEU A 476 22.91 13.00 5.68
CA LEU A 476 23.98 12.85 4.69
C LEU A 476 24.55 11.43 4.69
N ILE A 477 24.79 10.91 3.49
CA ILE A 477 25.54 9.68 3.26
C ILE A 477 26.72 10.01 2.35
N ALA A 478 27.93 9.78 2.88
CA ALA A 478 29.22 10.12 2.28
C ALA A 478 29.45 11.64 2.10
N ALA A 479 30.46 12.16 2.80
CA ALA A 479 30.65 13.61 2.98
C ALA A 479 31.11 14.34 1.70
N SER A 480 31.76 13.63 0.79
CA SER A 480 32.36 14.20 -0.42
C SER A 480 32.31 13.25 -1.61
N ASP A 481 32.58 13.78 -2.81
CA ASP A 481 32.71 12.97 -4.03
C ASP A 481 33.97 12.09 -4.05
N PHE A 482 34.79 12.09 -2.99
CA PHE A 482 35.95 11.20 -2.84
C PHE A 482 35.74 10.15 -1.73
N ASP A 483 34.62 10.21 -1.03
CA ASP A 483 34.28 9.33 0.08
C ASP A 483 33.63 8.03 -0.44
N SER A 484 34.43 7.22 -1.15
CA SER A 484 34.00 6.10 -2.00
C SER A 484 33.68 4.78 -1.27
N GLY A 485 33.07 4.85 -0.09
CA GLY A 485 32.56 3.68 0.64
C GLY A 485 31.30 3.07 0.02
N ASN A 486 30.91 1.87 0.45
CA ASN A 486 29.71 1.18 -0.07
C ASN A 486 28.39 1.72 0.53
N TYR A 487 28.41 2.19 1.77
CA TYR A 487 27.26 2.69 2.54
C TYR A 487 25.96 1.91 2.32
N ARG A 488 25.92 0.65 2.77
CA ARG A 488 24.71 -0.16 2.74
C ARG A 488 23.78 0.25 3.87
N ILE A 489 22.76 1.04 3.54
CA ILE A 489 21.91 1.70 4.52
C ILE A 489 20.44 1.43 4.21
N THR A 490 19.67 1.08 5.23
CA THR A 490 18.22 0.94 5.14
C THR A 490 17.55 2.09 5.89
N PHE A 491 16.60 2.76 5.25
CA PHE A 491 15.65 3.65 5.92
C PHE A 491 14.25 3.08 5.77
N HIS A 492 13.57 2.79 6.88
CA HIS A 492 12.17 2.41 6.81
C HIS A 492 11.28 2.99 7.90
N HIS A 493 10.02 3.26 7.55
CA HIS A 493 9.03 3.75 8.51
C HIS A 493 9.44 5.05 9.22
N ASN A 494 10.35 5.83 8.63
CA ASN A 494 10.75 7.12 9.19
C ASN A 494 9.78 8.21 8.77
N TRP A 495 9.58 9.17 9.68
CA TRP A 495 8.79 10.38 9.43
C TRP A 495 9.70 11.59 9.25
N TYR A 496 9.75 12.12 8.03
CA TYR A 496 10.35 13.41 7.74
C TYR A 496 9.26 14.48 7.75
N SER A 497 9.21 15.27 8.82
CA SER A 497 8.11 16.19 9.11
C SER A 497 8.54 17.65 8.95
N THR A 498 7.80 18.56 9.58
CA THR A 498 7.91 20.02 9.50
C THR A 498 9.37 20.51 9.45
N MET A 499 9.63 21.40 8.50
CA MET A 499 10.89 22.13 8.33
C MET A 499 12.14 21.26 8.05
N CYS A 500 12.00 19.98 7.73
CA CYS A 500 13.08 19.27 7.03
C CYS A 500 13.26 19.88 5.63
N ARG A 501 14.37 20.61 5.39
CA ARG A 501 14.57 21.34 4.13
C ARG A 501 15.20 20.48 3.04
N GLN A 502 16.21 19.68 3.37
CA GLN A 502 16.98 18.90 2.39
C GLN A 502 17.55 17.61 2.99
N ARG A 503 18.09 16.74 2.12
CA ARG A 503 18.83 15.52 2.48
C ARG A 503 17.97 14.50 3.24
N MET A 504 16.93 13.97 2.61
CA MET A 504 16.03 12.97 3.19
C MET A 504 16.04 11.63 2.43
N PRO A 505 17.13 10.85 2.39
CA PRO A 505 18.53 11.25 2.58
C PRO A 505 19.14 11.85 1.29
N MET A 506 20.31 12.47 1.40
CA MET A 506 21.21 12.67 0.24
C MET A 506 22.38 11.71 0.33
N SER A 507 22.74 11.06 -0.78
CA SER A 507 23.82 10.08 -0.80
C SER A 507 24.78 10.26 -1.95
N ARG A 508 26.06 10.01 -1.66
CA ARG A 508 27.08 9.63 -2.64
C ARG A 508 27.51 8.19 -2.37
N TYR A 509 27.80 7.43 -3.42
CA TYR A 509 28.25 6.03 -3.44
C TYR A 509 27.35 5.00 -2.74
N GLY A 510 26.36 5.43 -1.94
CA GLY A 510 25.64 4.53 -1.07
C GLY A 510 24.69 3.59 -1.79
N THR A 511 24.56 2.41 -1.21
CA THR A 511 23.62 1.36 -1.61
C THR A 511 22.44 1.40 -0.65
N VAL A 512 21.42 2.19 -1.00
CA VAL A 512 20.38 2.60 -0.04
C VAL A 512 19.04 1.96 -0.38
N HIS A 513 18.43 1.33 0.61
CA HIS A 513 17.06 0.84 0.54
C HIS A 513 16.15 1.76 1.36
N LEU A 514 15.20 2.41 0.68
CA LEU A 514 14.21 3.32 1.26
C LEU A 514 12.85 2.65 1.16
N PHE A 515 12.21 2.24 2.26
CA PHE A 515 10.86 1.70 2.15
C PHE A 515 9.88 2.14 3.25
N ASN A 516 8.61 2.31 2.89
CA ASN A 516 7.55 2.74 3.81
C ASN A 516 7.88 3.99 4.65
N ASN A 517 8.71 4.92 4.14
CA ASN A 517 8.95 6.21 4.81
C ASN A 517 7.85 7.23 4.45
N PHE A 518 7.55 8.14 5.36
CA PHE A 518 6.62 9.24 5.13
C PHE A 518 7.35 10.59 5.10
N TYR A 519 7.31 11.25 3.95
CA TYR A 519 7.89 12.56 3.71
C TYR A 519 6.77 13.61 3.64
N ASN A 520 6.65 14.45 4.66
CA ASN A 520 5.63 15.49 4.75
C ASN A 520 6.21 16.75 5.40
N SER A 521 7.03 17.46 4.63
CA SER A 521 7.66 18.73 5.01
C SER A 521 7.32 19.82 3.97
N PRO A 522 6.15 20.45 4.07
CA PRO A 522 5.77 21.53 3.15
C PRO A 522 6.79 22.67 3.11
N GLY A 523 7.12 23.12 1.91
CA GLY A 523 8.12 24.16 1.68
C GLY A 523 9.57 23.66 1.71
N ASN A 524 9.82 22.35 1.69
CA ASN A 524 11.17 21.81 1.55
C ASN A 524 11.84 22.22 0.23
N GLY A 525 13.17 22.08 0.17
CA GLY A 525 13.95 22.19 -1.06
C GLY A 525 13.91 20.90 -1.87
N TYR A 526 14.29 19.79 -1.25
CA TYR A 526 14.19 18.44 -1.82
C TYR A 526 14.16 17.35 -0.74
N CYS A 527 13.68 16.15 -1.06
CA CYS A 527 13.73 15.00 -0.17
C CYS A 527 14.93 14.10 -0.49
N SER A 528 14.76 13.04 -1.28
CA SER A 528 15.79 12.04 -1.50
C SER A 528 16.65 12.37 -2.74
N ASN A 529 17.98 12.35 -2.60
CA ASN A 529 18.87 12.64 -3.73
C ASN A 529 20.04 11.64 -3.85
N ALA A 530 20.07 10.90 -4.96
CA ALA A 530 21.16 10.00 -5.31
C ALA A 530 22.20 10.72 -6.19
N ARG A 531 23.44 10.87 -5.71
CA ARG A 531 24.57 11.49 -6.40
C ARG A 531 25.72 10.50 -6.55
N THR A 532 26.65 10.78 -7.45
CA THR A 532 28.00 10.16 -7.50
C THR A 532 27.99 8.67 -7.17
N ASN A 533 27.53 7.83 -8.10
CA ASN A 533 27.38 6.37 -7.98
C ASN A 533 26.40 5.85 -6.91
N ALA A 534 25.69 6.69 -6.16
CA ALA A 534 24.68 6.21 -5.21
C ALA A 534 23.53 5.50 -5.94
N GLN A 535 22.94 4.52 -5.26
CA GLN A 535 21.90 3.63 -5.78
C GLN A 535 20.77 3.54 -4.78
N PHE A 536 19.57 3.98 -5.18
CA PHE A 536 18.39 3.92 -4.32
C PHE A 536 17.38 2.90 -4.86
N LEU A 537 17.08 1.88 -4.06
CA LEU A 537 15.82 1.15 -4.18
C LEU A 537 14.80 1.85 -3.29
N SER A 538 13.73 2.39 -3.86
CA SER A 538 12.70 3.16 -3.15
C SER A 538 11.33 2.51 -3.31
N GLU A 539 10.82 1.89 -2.24
CA GLU A 539 9.61 1.06 -2.29
C GLU A 539 8.52 1.55 -1.32
N HIS A 540 7.30 1.75 -1.81
CA HIS A 540 6.13 2.06 -0.98
C HIS A 540 6.32 3.26 -0.04
N ASN A 541 7.15 4.23 -0.41
CA ASN A 541 7.30 5.48 0.32
C ASN A 541 6.17 6.45 -0.05
N VAL A 542 5.79 7.33 0.87
CA VAL A 542 4.81 8.39 0.58
C VAL A 542 5.45 9.75 0.70
N TYR A 543 5.35 10.49 -0.39
CA TYR A 543 5.74 11.89 -0.48
C TYR A 543 4.47 12.72 -0.55
N ARG A 544 4.27 13.64 0.40
CA ARG A 544 3.08 14.48 0.48
C ARG A 544 3.43 15.94 0.71
N ASP A 545 2.94 16.82 -0.17
CA ASP A 545 3.13 18.27 -0.10
C ASP A 545 4.61 18.69 -0.14
N VAL A 546 5.46 17.94 -0.84
CA VAL A 546 6.90 18.17 -0.92
C VAL A 546 7.37 18.49 -2.34
N ARG A 547 8.46 19.24 -2.45
CA ARG A 547 9.21 19.48 -3.68
C ARG A 547 10.37 18.48 -3.82
N ASP A 548 10.69 18.12 -5.07
CA ASP A 548 11.80 17.24 -5.44
C ASP A 548 11.84 15.96 -4.57
N PRO A 549 10.76 15.13 -4.58
CA PRO A 549 10.62 13.98 -3.68
C PRO A 549 11.75 12.96 -3.82
N ILE A 550 12.14 12.64 -5.05
CA ILE A 550 13.25 11.73 -5.30
C ILE A 550 13.84 12.01 -6.68
N PHE A 551 15.14 12.25 -6.74
CA PHE A 551 15.84 12.50 -8.00
C PHE A 551 17.32 12.09 -7.94
N LYS A 552 17.90 11.84 -9.10
CA LYS A 552 19.33 11.54 -9.25
C LYS A 552 20.09 12.64 -9.98
N GLU A 553 21.38 12.72 -9.70
CA GLU A 553 22.35 13.58 -10.40
C GLU A 553 23.64 12.79 -10.65
N SER A 554 24.50 13.33 -11.52
CA SER A 554 25.73 12.66 -11.96
C SER A 554 25.42 11.28 -12.55
N ASN A 555 26.00 10.22 -11.98
CA ASN A 555 25.76 8.83 -12.35
C ASN A 555 25.08 8.03 -11.23
N GLY A 556 24.30 8.70 -10.38
CA GLY A 556 23.41 8.02 -9.43
C GLY A 556 22.34 7.20 -10.17
N ARG A 557 21.80 6.18 -9.48
CA ARG A 557 20.79 5.25 -10.02
C ARG A 557 19.62 5.11 -9.06
N ILE A 558 18.40 5.07 -9.59
CA ILE A 558 17.17 4.94 -8.80
C ILE A 558 16.23 3.91 -9.42
N ARG A 559 15.72 3.01 -8.59
CA ARG A 559 14.59 2.13 -8.88
C ARG A 559 13.45 2.47 -7.92
N THR A 560 12.25 2.76 -8.43
CA THR A 560 11.07 3.01 -7.57
C THR A 560 9.98 1.95 -7.77
N VAL A 561 9.37 1.48 -6.68
CA VAL A 561 8.29 0.47 -6.70
C VAL A 561 7.16 0.92 -5.77
N GLY A 562 5.96 1.15 -6.29
CA GLY A 562 4.78 1.42 -5.44
C GLY A 562 4.82 2.69 -4.57
N ASN A 563 5.72 3.65 -4.81
CA ASN A 563 5.73 4.94 -4.12
C ASN A 563 4.46 5.75 -4.45
N LEU A 564 3.96 6.54 -3.49
CA LEU A 564 2.89 7.51 -3.72
C LEU A 564 3.42 8.94 -3.66
N TYR A 565 3.03 9.74 -4.65
CA TYR A 565 3.35 11.17 -4.74
C TYR A 565 2.05 11.98 -4.69
N GLN A 566 1.82 12.68 -3.59
CA GLN A 566 0.59 13.43 -3.30
C GLN A 566 0.91 14.92 -3.23
N ASN A 567 0.39 15.70 -4.19
CA ASN A 567 0.68 17.14 -4.27
C ASN A 567 2.20 17.46 -4.28
N CYS A 568 2.98 16.62 -4.96
CA CYS A 568 4.42 16.84 -5.11
C CYS A 568 4.73 17.75 -6.30
N THR A 569 5.82 18.52 -6.20
CA THR A 569 6.30 19.39 -7.29
C THR A 569 7.78 19.14 -7.59
N GLY A 570 8.27 19.68 -8.70
CA GLY A 570 9.68 19.61 -9.05
C GLY A 570 10.10 18.26 -9.65
N ARG A 571 11.31 17.79 -9.32
CA ARG A 571 11.93 16.61 -9.92
C ARG A 571 11.45 15.32 -9.27
N ILE A 572 10.89 14.43 -10.08
CA ILE A 572 10.50 13.07 -9.68
C ILE A 572 11.15 12.11 -10.69
N ASP A 573 12.13 11.32 -10.25
CA ASP A 573 12.76 10.32 -11.10
C ASP A 573 11.76 9.18 -11.40
N PRO A 574 11.68 8.69 -12.66
CA PRO A 574 10.79 7.58 -12.99
C PRO A 574 11.21 6.25 -12.33
N GLY A 575 12.45 6.14 -11.83
CA GLY A 575 12.89 4.99 -11.05
C GLY A 575 13.00 3.70 -11.86
N THR A 576 13.57 3.80 -13.06
CA THR A 576 13.69 2.69 -14.02
C THR A 576 15.10 2.13 -14.15
N ASP A 577 16.06 2.60 -13.34
CA ASP A 577 17.44 2.15 -13.47
C ASP A 577 17.62 0.73 -12.97
N VAL A 578 18.62 0.05 -13.54
CA VAL A 578 19.12 -1.22 -13.05
C VAL A 578 20.09 -0.96 -11.90
N LEU A 579 19.75 -1.45 -10.72
CA LEU A 579 20.58 -1.37 -9.53
C LEU A 579 21.50 -2.59 -9.43
N ASP A 580 22.47 -2.51 -8.52
CA ASP A 580 23.27 -3.67 -8.17
C ASP A 580 22.40 -4.79 -7.60
N PRO A 581 22.76 -6.07 -7.83
CA PRO A 581 21.96 -7.22 -7.39
C PRO A 581 21.70 -7.26 -5.88
N ILE A 582 22.57 -6.64 -5.07
CA ILE A 582 22.37 -6.54 -3.61
C ILE A 582 21.16 -5.69 -3.21
N LEU A 583 20.56 -4.93 -4.13
CA LEU A 583 19.30 -4.22 -3.89
C LEU A 583 18.11 -4.88 -4.60
N THR A 584 18.29 -5.96 -5.37
CA THR A 584 17.21 -6.54 -6.19
C THR A 584 17.23 -8.08 -6.19
N PRO A 585 16.84 -8.74 -5.09
CA PRO A 585 16.34 -8.17 -3.83
C PRO A 585 17.45 -7.87 -2.80
N PRO A 586 17.17 -7.01 -1.79
CA PRO A 586 18.03 -6.84 -0.62
C PRO A 586 18.32 -8.17 0.12
N PRO A 587 19.49 -8.33 0.75
CA PRO A 587 19.93 -9.58 1.39
C PRO A 587 19.31 -9.79 2.79
N TYR A 588 18.07 -9.37 3.00
CA TYR A 588 17.31 -9.54 4.24
C TYR A 588 15.82 -9.65 3.91
N PRO A 589 15.05 -10.44 4.69
CA PRO A 589 13.60 -10.49 4.53
C PRO A 589 12.98 -9.16 4.99
N TYR A 590 11.97 -8.70 4.27
CA TYR A 590 11.18 -7.53 4.63
C TYR A 590 9.77 -7.67 4.07
N ASN A 591 8.84 -6.91 4.64
CA ASN A 591 7.48 -6.78 4.15
C ASN A 591 7.23 -5.31 3.86
N LEU A 592 6.52 -5.04 2.76
CA LEU A 592 6.07 -3.70 2.43
C LEU A 592 4.65 -3.50 2.95
N ASP A 593 4.44 -2.46 3.74
CA ASP A 593 3.10 -2.00 4.05
C ASP A 593 2.46 -1.37 2.80
N PRO A 594 1.13 -1.43 2.64
CA PRO A 594 0.46 -0.72 1.57
C PRO A 594 0.78 0.78 1.65
N ALA A 595 1.23 1.35 0.54
CA ALA A 595 1.77 2.70 0.54
C ALA A 595 0.76 3.75 1.04
N ASP A 596 -0.53 3.58 0.78
CA ASP A 596 -1.56 4.52 1.26
C ASP A 596 -1.74 4.52 2.78
N LEU A 597 -1.22 3.51 3.49
CA LEU A 597 -1.28 3.38 4.94
C LEU A 597 -0.03 3.89 5.63
N VAL A 598 1.05 4.05 4.90
CA VAL A 598 2.33 4.52 5.43
C VAL A 598 2.21 5.83 6.20
N PRO A 599 1.52 6.89 5.72
CA PRO A 599 1.37 8.13 6.48
C PRO A 599 0.76 7.88 7.86
N PHE A 600 -0.20 6.97 7.94
CA PHE A 600 -0.85 6.59 9.17
C PHE A 600 0.08 5.76 10.06
N ILE A 601 0.59 4.64 9.54
CA ILE A 601 1.45 3.72 10.28
C ILE A 601 2.64 4.47 10.89
N VAL A 602 3.28 5.32 10.09
CA VAL A 602 4.45 6.09 10.48
C VAL A 602 4.11 7.20 11.49
N THR A 603 3.06 8.00 11.28
CA THR A 603 2.75 9.12 12.21
C THR A 603 2.33 8.67 13.60
N ASN A 604 1.83 7.44 13.74
CA ASN A 604 1.43 6.89 15.04
C ASN A 604 2.56 6.19 15.79
N ASN A 605 3.51 5.61 15.08
CA ASN A 605 4.51 4.74 15.67
C ASN A 605 5.94 5.30 15.60
N ALA A 606 6.25 6.22 14.70
CA ALA A 606 7.59 6.76 14.59
C ALA A 606 7.90 7.83 15.66
N GLY A 607 9.10 7.73 16.23
CA GLY A 607 9.64 8.65 17.23
C GLY A 607 9.75 8.05 18.63
N ALA A 608 10.35 8.83 19.53
CA ALA A 608 10.49 8.46 20.93
C ALA A 608 9.13 8.45 21.63
N GLY A 609 8.93 7.48 22.53
CA GLY A 609 7.69 7.25 23.26
C GLY A 609 6.55 6.68 22.41
N LYS A 610 6.86 6.11 21.25
CA LYS A 610 5.89 5.55 20.29
C LYS A 610 6.18 4.08 19.97
N GLY A 611 5.24 3.44 19.27
CA GLY A 611 5.33 2.02 18.92
C GLY A 611 5.51 1.14 20.16
N PRO A 612 6.57 0.32 20.26
CA PRO A 612 6.81 -0.56 21.41
C PRO A 612 7.18 0.19 22.69
N PHE A 613 7.34 1.52 22.64
CA PHE A 613 7.65 2.39 23.77
C PHE A 613 6.48 3.29 24.19
N ALA A 614 5.30 3.12 23.58
CA ALA A 614 4.08 3.79 24.01
C ALA A 614 3.64 3.31 25.41
N PRO A 615 3.02 4.18 26.24
CA PRO A 615 2.64 3.88 27.62
C PRO A 615 1.46 2.90 27.76
#